data_AF-A0A833WVN9-F1
#
_entry.id   AF-A0A833WVN9-F1
#
_cell.length_a   1.000
_cell.length_b   1.000
_cell.length_c   1.000
_cell.angle_alpha   90.00
_cell.angle_beta   90.00
_cell.angle_gamma   90.00
#
_symmetry.space_group_name_H-M   'P 1'
#
loop_
_entity.id
_entity.type
_entity.pdbx_description
1 polymer ?
#
loop_
_entity_poly.entity_id
_entity_poly.type
_entity_poly.pdbx_seq_one_letter_code
_entity_poly.pdbx_strand_id
1 'polypeptide(L)'
;MSTQLNQPAVSSLQKSRTNRVLDFLFKRGDTASEVRNALLVVMALIAAATFQVGLHPPGGVWQDTTKDHGVNHEAGTAILGSYPHNCRVFYFFNTIAFATSIYVILFLLFPFPFFPEVLIGLVSFSVAYGISTTSNLHGAACLNRELVILTILIPLAAMSYRSYVLHFKTVDLGRPGPEVRFK
;
A
#
# COMPACT_ATOMS: atom_id res chain seq x y z
N MET A 1 -30.83 48.45 29.30
CA MET A 1 -30.21 47.66 30.39
C MET A 1 -29.34 46.60 29.75
N SER A 2 -28.06 46.93 29.50
CA SER A 2 -27.08 46.08 28.82
C SER A 2 -26.31 45.28 29.88
N THR A 3 -26.54 43.98 29.91
CA THR A 3 -25.94 43.05 30.86
C THR A 3 -24.42 42.98 30.63
N GLN A 4 -23.63 43.55 31.54
CA GLN A 4 -22.16 43.44 31.55
C GLN A 4 -21.78 41.99 31.84
N LEU A 5 -21.38 41.24 30.81
CA LEU A 5 -20.97 39.84 30.94
C LEU A 5 -19.62 39.79 31.67
N ASN A 6 -19.60 39.15 32.84
CA ASN A 6 -18.43 39.01 33.71
C ASN A 6 -17.21 38.40 32.96
N GLN A 7 -16.22 39.23 32.63
CA GLN A 7 -15.00 38.88 31.88
C GLN A 7 -14.24 37.62 32.39
N PRO A 8 -14.03 37.40 33.71
CA PRO A 8 -13.36 36.20 34.21
C PRO A 8 -14.13 34.88 34.02
N ALA A 9 -15.46 34.93 33.92
CA ALA A 9 -16.27 33.74 33.64
C ALA A 9 -16.22 33.33 32.16
N VAL A 10 -16.12 34.32 31.27
CA VAL A 10 -16.00 34.07 29.82
C VAL A 10 -14.64 33.47 29.46
N SER A 11 -13.56 33.96 30.08
CA SER A 11 -12.20 33.46 29.82
C SER A 11 -11.99 32.01 30.30
N SER A 12 -12.56 31.64 31.45
CA SER A 12 -12.49 30.27 31.99
C SER A 12 -13.34 29.27 31.20
N LEU A 13 -14.53 29.69 30.73
CA LEU A 13 -15.36 28.88 29.81
C LEU A 13 -14.68 28.69 28.45
N GLN A 14 -14.07 29.74 27.90
CA GLN A 14 -13.34 29.65 26.64
C GLN A 14 -12.15 28.70 26.78
N LYS A 15 -11.39 28.81 27.88
CA LYS A 15 -10.26 27.91 28.20
C LYS A 15 -10.70 26.45 28.42
N SER A 16 -11.82 26.23 29.09
CA SER A 16 -12.41 24.89 29.29
C SER A 16 -12.88 24.28 27.96
N ARG A 17 -13.47 25.10 27.08
CA ARG A 17 -13.89 24.66 25.74
C ARG A 17 -12.71 24.34 24.84
N THR A 18 -11.66 25.17 24.81
CA THR A 18 -10.46 24.89 24.01
C THR A 18 -9.73 23.65 24.51
N ASN A 19 -9.64 23.43 25.83
CA ASN A 19 -9.01 22.22 26.38
C ASN A 19 -9.76 20.94 25.99
N ARG A 20 -11.10 20.95 26.00
CA ARG A 20 -11.90 19.80 25.54
C ARG A 20 -11.73 19.51 24.06
N VAL A 21 -11.63 20.54 23.22
CA VAL A 21 -11.38 20.38 21.79
C VAL A 21 -9.98 19.83 21.55
N LEU A 22 -8.96 20.35 22.24
CA LEU A 22 -7.60 19.84 22.15
C LEU A 22 -7.50 18.37 22.58
N ASP A 23 -8.10 17.99 23.71
CA ASP A 23 -8.14 16.61 24.18
C ASP A 23 -8.81 15.67 23.15
N PHE A 24 -9.92 16.11 22.55
CA PHE A 24 -10.58 15.35 21.49
C PHE A 24 -9.71 15.21 20.22
N LEU A 25 -8.98 16.26 19.83
CA LEU A 25 -8.09 16.23 18.67
C LEU A 25 -6.86 15.35 18.91
N PHE A 26 -6.24 15.42 20.09
CA PHE A 26 -5.12 14.56 20.48
C PHE A 26 -5.56 13.10 20.55
N LYS A 27 -6.66 12.81 21.25
CA LYS A 27 -7.21 11.46 21.33
C LYS A 27 -7.54 10.88 19.95
N ARG A 28 -8.09 11.70 19.04
CA ARG A 28 -8.35 11.28 17.66
C ARG A 28 -7.06 11.03 16.86
N GLY A 29 -6.02 11.82 17.09
CA GLY A 29 -4.69 11.63 16.50
C GLY A 29 -4.04 10.32 16.95
N ASP A 30 -4.11 10.02 18.25
CA ASP A 30 -3.56 8.79 18.83
C ASP A 30 -4.29 7.55 18.29
N THR A 31 -5.63 7.54 18.31
CA THR A 31 -6.43 6.44 17.75
C THR A 31 -6.19 6.25 16.24
N ALA A 32 -6.03 7.34 15.47
CA ALA A 32 -5.73 7.23 14.05
C ALA A 32 -4.34 6.62 13.79
N SER A 33 -3.37 6.91 14.64
CA SER A 33 -2.03 6.32 14.56
C SER A 33 -2.02 4.83 14.91
N GLU A 34 -2.77 4.43 15.94
CA GLU A 34 -2.93 3.03 16.34
C GLU A 34 -3.59 2.20 15.23
N VAL A 35 -4.70 2.69 14.67
CA VAL A 35 -5.40 2.03 13.56
C VAL A 35 -4.49 1.90 12.34
N ARG A 36 -3.73 2.96 12.01
CA ARG A 36 -2.74 2.91 10.92
C ARG A 36 -1.68 1.84 11.15
N ASN A 37 -1.11 1.76 12.34
CA ASN A 37 -0.06 0.78 12.65
C ASN A 37 -0.61 -0.65 12.58
N ALA A 38 -1.81 -0.90 13.10
CA ALA A 38 -2.48 -2.19 12.98
C ALA A 38 -2.76 -2.55 11.52
N LEU A 39 -3.27 -1.60 10.73
CA LEU A 39 -3.52 -1.81 9.30
C LEU A 39 -2.23 -2.10 8.52
N LEU A 40 -1.13 -1.41 8.81
CA LEU A 40 0.17 -1.69 8.17
C LEU A 40 0.61 -3.13 8.41
N VAL A 41 0.48 -3.63 9.63
CA VAL A 41 0.79 -5.02 9.97
C VAL A 41 -0.14 -5.97 9.23
N VAL A 42 -1.45 -5.75 9.26
CA VAL A 42 -2.42 -6.62 8.58
C VAL A 42 -2.19 -6.64 7.07
N MET A 43 -1.94 -5.50 6.44
CA MET A 43 -1.64 -5.44 5.02
C MET A 43 -0.32 -6.15 4.67
N ALA A 44 0.72 -5.97 5.49
CA ALA A 44 1.98 -6.69 5.28
C ALA A 44 1.80 -8.22 5.40
N LEU A 45 0.98 -8.68 6.34
CA LEU A 45 0.63 -10.09 6.48
C LEU A 45 -0.16 -10.62 5.28
N ILE A 46 -1.13 -9.85 4.76
CA ILE A 46 -1.87 -10.23 3.55
C ILE A 46 -0.90 -10.33 2.35
N ALA A 47 -0.03 -9.34 2.17
CA ALA A 47 0.98 -9.33 1.12
C ALA A 47 1.88 -10.57 1.20
N ALA A 48 2.39 -10.89 2.40
CA ALA A 48 3.21 -12.07 2.65
C ALA A 48 2.44 -13.37 2.36
N ALA A 49 1.20 -13.49 2.84
CA ALA A 49 0.38 -14.68 2.62
C ALA A 49 0.10 -14.91 1.13
N THR A 50 -0.23 -13.86 0.38
CA THR A 50 -0.44 -13.96 -1.08
C THR A 50 0.85 -14.34 -1.83
N PHE A 51 2.01 -13.83 -1.39
CA PHE A 51 3.31 -14.21 -1.96
C PHE A 51 3.66 -15.68 -1.71
N GLN A 52 3.40 -16.19 -0.50
CA GLN A 52 3.63 -17.60 -0.17
C GLN A 52 2.84 -18.54 -1.07
N VAL A 53 1.61 -18.17 -1.41
CA VAL A 53 0.76 -18.91 -2.33
C VAL A 53 1.28 -18.83 -3.78
N GLY A 54 1.90 -17.72 -4.16
CA GLY A 54 2.58 -17.59 -5.46
C GLY A 54 3.76 -18.55 -5.58
N LEU A 55 4.52 -18.76 -4.50
CA LEU A 55 5.68 -19.66 -4.47
C LEU A 55 5.27 -21.13 -4.40
N HIS A 56 4.23 -21.42 -3.61
CA HIS A 56 3.75 -22.76 -3.36
C HIS A 56 2.30 -22.86 -3.86
N PRO A 57 2.09 -23.18 -5.15
CA PRO A 57 0.74 -23.28 -5.71
C PRO A 57 -0.08 -24.32 -4.92
N PRO A 58 -1.38 -24.07 -4.69
CA PRO A 58 -2.23 -25.03 -4.00
C PRO A 58 -2.33 -26.31 -4.82
N GLY A 59 -2.21 -27.45 -4.13
CA GLY A 59 -2.06 -28.76 -4.77
C GLY A 59 -0.61 -29.13 -5.09
N GLY A 60 0.34 -28.19 -5.00
CA GLY A 60 1.76 -28.42 -5.21
C GLY A 60 2.17 -28.40 -6.69
N VAL A 61 3.35 -28.92 -6.96
CA VAL A 61 3.92 -29.07 -8.30
C VAL A 61 4.08 -30.54 -8.64
N TRP A 62 3.94 -30.86 -9.92
CA TRP A 62 4.22 -32.20 -10.44
C TRP A 62 5.69 -32.57 -10.18
N GLN A 63 5.94 -33.78 -9.69
CA GLN A 63 7.28 -34.27 -9.34
C GLN A 63 7.90 -35.11 -10.46
N ASP A 64 7.08 -35.56 -11.39
CA ASP A 64 7.43 -36.38 -12.54
C ASP A 64 6.94 -35.71 -13.83
N THR A 65 7.43 -36.21 -14.96
CA THR A 65 6.94 -35.79 -16.28
C THR A 65 6.21 -36.98 -16.88
N THR A 66 4.90 -36.86 -17.07
CA THR A 66 4.08 -37.89 -17.70
C THR A 66 3.50 -37.37 -19.01
N LYS A 67 3.68 -38.16 -20.07
CA LYS A 67 3.05 -37.97 -21.38
C LYS A 67 2.22 -39.19 -21.70
N ASP A 68 1.08 -39.32 -21.03
CA ASP A 68 0.17 -40.46 -21.22
C ASP A 68 -1.24 -39.96 -21.59
N HIS A 69 -2.04 -40.85 -22.17
CA HIS A 69 -3.30 -40.59 -22.89
C HIS A 69 -4.45 -39.93 -22.09
N GLY A 70 -4.22 -39.50 -20.84
CA GLY A 70 -5.20 -38.86 -19.97
C GLY A 70 -4.89 -37.41 -19.61
N VAL A 71 -3.68 -37.13 -19.12
CA VAL A 71 -3.22 -35.79 -18.70
C VAL A 71 -1.71 -35.70 -18.94
N ASN A 72 -1.28 -34.71 -19.73
CA ASN A 72 0.14 -34.42 -19.90
C ASN A 72 0.57 -33.43 -18.80
N HIS A 73 1.66 -33.75 -18.10
CA HIS A 73 2.25 -32.84 -17.11
C HIS A 73 3.78 -32.93 -17.12
N GLU A 74 4.41 -31.83 -16.73
CA GLU A 74 5.86 -31.70 -16.68
C GLU A 74 6.29 -31.42 -15.24
N ALA A 75 7.38 -32.07 -14.80
CA ALA A 75 7.94 -31.85 -13.48
C ALA A 75 8.24 -30.36 -13.25
N GLY A 76 7.85 -29.85 -12.07
CA GLY A 76 7.99 -28.43 -11.72
C GLY A 76 6.85 -27.53 -12.17
N THR A 77 5.86 -28.05 -12.92
CA THR A 77 4.64 -27.29 -13.22
C THR A 77 3.60 -27.40 -12.11
N ALA A 78 2.89 -26.31 -11.83
CA ALA A 78 1.83 -26.30 -10.82
C ALA A 78 0.71 -27.27 -11.17
N ILE A 79 0.29 -28.12 -10.22
CA ILE A 79 -0.84 -29.05 -10.40
C ILE A 79 -2.14 -28.27 -10.65
N LEU A 80 -2.30 -27.11 -10.01
CA LEU A 80 -3.41 -26.20 -10.29
C LEU A 80 -3.45 -25.78 -11.77
N GLY A 81 -2.30 -25.73 -12.46
CA GLY A 81 -2.18 -25.42 -13.88
C GLY A 81 -2.94 -26.39 -14.79
N SER A 82 -3.19 -27.62 -14.36
CA SER A 82 -4.01 -28.61 -15.08
C SER A 82 -5.49 -28.22 -15.15
N TYR A 83 -5.96 -27.29 -14.30
CA TYR A 83 -7.33 -26.78 -14.26
C TYR A 83 -7.36 -25.28 -14.63
N PRO A 84 -7.36 -24.93 -15.93
CA PRO A 84 -7.08 -23.56 -16.39
C PRO A 84 -8.10 -22.52 -15.89
N HIS A 85 -9.38 -22.90 -15.75
CA HIS A 85 -10.41 -22.01 -15.23
C HIS A 85 -10.19 -21.68 -13.75
N ASN A 86 -10.02 -22.69 -12.91
CA ASN A 86 -9.84 -22.53 -11.47
C ASN A 86 -8.53 -21.82 -11.14
N CYS A 87 -7.47 -22.17 -11.88
CA CYS A 87 -6.16 -21.52 -11.78
C CYS A 87 -6.25 -20.01 -12.08
N ARG A 88 -6.93 -19.64 -13.16
CA ARG A 88 -7.11 -18.23 -13.54
C ARG A 88 -7.86 -17.44 -12.48
N VAL A 89 -8.99 -17.96 -12.01
CA VAL A 89 -9.82 -17.30 -10.99
C VAL A 89 -9.04 -17.13 -9.68
N PHE A 90 -8.32 -18.17 -9.26
CA PHE A 90 -7.51 -18.15 -8.05
C PHE A 90 -6.41 -17.09 -8.09
N TYR A 91 -5.56 -17.11 -9.12
CA TYR A 91 -4.46 -16.15 -9.24
C TYR A 91 -4.97 -14.71 -9.44
N PHE A 92 -6.11 -14.52 -10.11
CA PHE A 92 -6.74 -13.21 -10.26
C PHE A 92 -7.07 -12.57 -8.91
N PHE A 93 -7.81 -13.30 -8.05
CA PHE A 93 -8.16 -12.79 -6.72
C PHE A 93 -6.94 -12.63 -5.82
N ASN A 94 -5.95 -13.54 -5.93
CA ASN A 94 -4.70 -13.44 -5.19
C ASN A 94 -3.91 -12.17 -5.57
N THR A 95 -3.82 -11.86 -6.86
CA THR A 95 -3.14 -10.65 -7.35
C THR A 95 -3.87 -9.38 -6.92
N ILE A 96 -5.21 -9.36 -6.90
CA ILE A 96 -5.98 -8.22 -6.37
C ILE A 96 -5.70 -8.02 -4.88
N ALA A 97 -5.68 -9.10 -4.08
CA ALA A 97 -5.39 -9.01 -2.66
C ALA A 97 -3.97 -8.48 -2.40
N PHE A 98 -2.97 -8.98 -3.14
CA PHE A 98 -1.61 -8.46 -3.09
C PHE A 98 -1.56 -6.98 -3.48
N ALA A 99 -2.15 -6.60 -4.62
CA ALA A 99 -2.18 -5.22 -5.10
C ALA A 99 -2.82 -4.25 -4.10
N THR A 100 -3.97 -4.65 -3.53
CA THR A 100 -4.68 -3.86 -2.52
C THR A 100 -3.83 -3.67 -1.27
N SER A 101 -3.14 -4.72 -0.82
CA SER A 101 -2.27 -4.63 0.35
C SER A 101 -1.13 -3.63 0.14
N ILE A 102 -0.46 -3.65 -1.02
CA ILE A 102 0.58 -2.69 -1.38
C ILE A 102 0.01 -1.27 -1.45
N TYR A 103 -1.16 -1.09 -2.08
CA TYR A 103 -1.80 0.23 -2.19
C TYR A 103 -2.10 0.84 -0.82
N VAL A 104 -2.68 0.05 0.09
CA VAL A 104 -2.99 0.52 1.46
C VAL A 104 -1.70 0.81 2.23
N ILE A 105 -0.66 0.00 2.11
CA ILE A 105 0.65 0.27 2.74
C ILE A 105 1.22 1.61 2.24
N LEU A 106 1.20 1.85 0.92
CA LEU A 106 1.67 3.10 0.33
C LEU A 106 0.85 4.31 0.80
N PHE A 107 -0.47 4.17 0.84
CA PHE A 107 -1.36 5.22 1.32
C PHE A 107 -1.10 5.57 2.79
N LEU A 108 -0.92 4.57 3.65
CA LEU A 108 -0.65 4.75 5.07
C LEU A 108 0.75 5.30 5.36
N LEU A 109 1.74 5.00 4.50
CA LEU A 109 3.13 5.44 4.65
C LEU A 109 3.46 6.75 3.93
N PHE A 110 2.60 7.24 3.05
CA PHE A 110 2.79 8.50 2.31
C PHE A 110 3.24 9.70 3.17
N PRO A 111 2.70 9.95 4.39
CA PRO A 111 3.08 11.11 5.19
C PRO A 111 4.43 10.94 5.93
N PHE A 112 5.10 9.79 5.86
CA PHE A 112 6.29 9.51 6.65
C PHE A 112 7.62 9.82 5.93
N PRO A 113 8.68 10.17 6.68
CA PRO A 113 10.00 10.45 6.11
C PRO A 113 10.67 9.20 5.52
N PHE A 114 10.49 8.01 6.12
CA PHE A 114 11.06 6.71 5.72
C PHE A 114 10.37 6.02 4.52
N PHE A 115 9.53 6.77 3.80
CA PHE A 115 8.81 6.26 2.63
C PHE A 115 9.70 5.74 1.49
N PRO A 116 10.84 6.36 1.11
CA PRO A 116 11.63 5.89 -0.03
C PRO A 116 12.32 4.54 0.23
N GLU A 117 12.75 4.27 1.46
CA GLU A 117 13.35 2.98 1.83
C GLU A 117 12.32 1.84 1.72
N VAL A 118 11.11 2.08 2.26
CA VAL A 118 10.02 1.09 2.17
C VAL A 118 9.55 0.93 0.72
N LEU A 119 9.51 2.00 -0.07
CA LEU A 119 9.16 1.94 -1.49
C LEU A 119 10.08 1.01 -2.28
N ILE A 120 11.40 1.10 -2.09
CA ILE A 120 12.35 0.23 -2.79
C ILE A 120 12.09 -1.24 -2.43
N GLY A 121 11.82 -1.51 -1.15
CA GLY A 121 11.40 -2.83 -0.69
C GLY A 121 10.11 -3.32 -1.36
N LEU A 122 9.07 -2.46 -1.43
CA LEU A 122 7.79 -2.79 -2.06
C LEU A 122 7.90 -3.00 -3.58
N VAL A 123 8.76 -2.24 -4.27
CA VAL A 123 9.05 -2.45 -5.69
C VAL A 123 9.72 -3.81 -5.90
N SER A 124 10.76 -4.11 -5.14
CA SER A 124 11.45 -5.41 -5.19
C SER A 124 10.48 -6.57 -4.91
N PHE A 125 9.63 -6.43 -3.89
CA PHE A 125 8.66 -7.44 -3.52
C PHE A 125 7.57 -7.63 -4.60
N SER A 126 7.13 -6.55 -5.24
CA SER A 126 6.16 -6.61 -6.35
C SER A 126 6.74 -7.31 -7.58
N VAL A 127 8.01 -7.06 -7.89
CA VAL A 127 8.73 -7.76 -8.97
C VAL A 127 8.87 -9.25 -8.65
N ALA A 128 9.27 -9.59 -7.42
CA ALA A 128 9.37 -10.99 -6.98
C ALA A 128 8.02 -11.73 -7.09
N TYR A 129 6.92 -11.08 -6.69
CA TYR A 129 5.56 -11.64 -6.82
C TYR A 129 5.19 -11.87 -8.29
N GLY A 130 5.51 -10.94 -9.19
CA GLY A 130 5.29 -11.09 -10.63
C GLY A 130 6.03 -12.30 -11.21
N ILE A 131 7.31 -12.47 -10.88
CA ILE A 131 8.11 -13.62 -11.33
C ILE A 131 7.51 -14.93 -10.81
N SER A 132 7.16 -14.97 -9.52
CA SER A 132 6.59 -16.17 -8.88
C SER A 132 5.27 -16.62 -9.51
N THR A 133 4.38 -15.69 -9.90
CA THR A 133 3.07 -16.05 -10.46
C THR A 133 3.15 -16.43 -11.94
N THR A 134 4.10 -15.86 -12.68
CA THR A 134 4.30 -16.15 -14.12
C THR A 134 4.94 -17.50 -14.38
N SER A 135 5.85 -17.97 -13.53
CA SER A 135 6.49 -19.30 -13.67
C SER A 135 5.52 -20.47 -13.55
N ASN A 136 4.40 -20.27 -12.85
CA ASN A 136 3.42 -21.32 -12.60
C ASN A 136 2.36 -21.47 -13.71
N LEU A 137 2.31 -20.58 -14.71
CA LEU A 137 1.14 -20.46 -15.59
C LEU A 137 1.49 -20.10 -17.05
N HIS A 138 1.83 -21.10 -17.86
CA HIS A 138 2.22 -20.96 -19.27
C HIS A 138 1.12 -20.44 -20.24
N GLY A 139 -0.10 -20.08 -19.79
CA GLY A 139 -1.20 -19.72 -20.71
C GLY A 139 -2.28 -18.73 -20.23
N ALA A 140 -2.37 -18.40 -18.94
CA ALA A 140 -3.33 -17.40 -18.41
C ALA A 140 -2.66 -16.06 -18.05
N ALA A 141 -1.48 -15.82 -18.62
CA ALA A 141 -0.60 -14.70 -18.32
C ALA A 141 -1.19 -13.32 -18.68
N CYS A 142 -2.09 -13.19 -19.66
CA CYS A 142 -2.45 -11.87 -20.20
C CYS A 142 -3.14 -10.94 -19.19
N LEU A 143 -4.08 -11.42 -18.37
CA LEU A 143 -4.84 -10.56 -17.44
C LEU A 143 -4.04 -10.26 -16.15
N ASN A 144 -3.32 -11.26 -15.64
CA ASN A 144 -2.46 -11.10 -14.47
C ASN A 144 -1.25 -10.23 -14.79
N ARG A 145 -0.71 -10.27 -16.02
CA ARG A 145 0.42 -9.43 -16.43
C ARG A 145 0.08 -7.95 -16.32
N GLU A 146 -1.10 -7.53 -16.78
CA GLU A 146 -1.51 -6.11 -16.67
C GLU A 146 -1.65 -5.68 -15.20
N LEU A 147 -2.26 -6.51 -14.34
CA LEU A 147 -2.36 -6.23 -12.90
C LEU A 147 -1.00 -6.20 -12.20
N VAL A 148 -0.07 -7.07 -12.59
CA VAL A 148 1.32 -7.08 -12.08
C VAL A 148 2.10 -5.85 -12.56
N ILE A 149 1.89 -5.40 -13.80
CA ILE A 149 2.49 -4.15 -14.28
C ILE A 149 1.95 -2.98 -13.47
N LEU A 150 0.65 -2.95 -13.18
CA LEU A 150 0.05 -1.92 -12.33
C LEU A 150 0.62 -1.92 -10.90
N THR A 151 0.86 -3.09 -10.29
CA THR A 151 1.46 -3.15 -8.94
C THR A 151 2.91 -2.66 -8.91
N ILE A 152 3.64 -2.70 -10.03
CA ILE A 152 5.00 -2.13 -10.14
C ILE A 152 4.94 -0.63 -10.45
N LEU A 153 4.01 -0.21 -11.32
CA LEU A 153 3.87 1.19 -11.74
C LEU A 153 3.40 2.10 -10.59
N ILE A 154 2.53 1.61 -9.71
CA ILE A 154 1.96 2.40 -8.60
C ILE A 154 3.03 2.88 -7.60
N PRO A 155 3.91 2.02 -7.04
CA PRO A 155 5.02 2.45 -6.19
C PRO A 155 5.96 3.44 -6.90
N LEU A 156 6.24 3.22 -8.20
CA LEU A 156 7.08 4.13 -8.99
C LEU A 156 6.43 5.50 -9.17
N ALA A 157 5.14 5.55 -9.52
CA ALA A 157 4.39 6.78 -9.63
C ALA A 157 4.32 7.52 -8.28
N ALA A 158 4.15 6.81 -7.17
CA ALA A 158 4.17 7.39 -5.83
C ALA A 158 5.53 7.99 -5.47
N MET A 159 6.64 7.35 -5.90
CA MET A 159 8.00 7.88 -5.77
C MET A 159 8.17 9.19 -6.57
N SER A 160 7.76 9.19 -7.85
CA SER A 160 7.82 10.37 -8.71
C SER A 160 6.98 11.52 -8.16
N TYR A 161 5.77 11.23 -7.69
CA TYR A 161 4.88 12.23 -7.10
C TYR A 161 5.47 12.86 -5.84
N ARG A 162 6.01 12.05 -4.91
CA ARG A 162 6.63 12.58 -3.69
C ARG A 162 7.87 13.42 -4.00
N SER A 163 8.73 12.96 -4.93
CA SER A 163 9.91 13.70 -5.38
C SER A 163 9.52 15.07 -5.96
N TYR A 164 8.48 15.10 -6.80
CA TYR A 164 7.93 16.32 -7.37
C TYR A 164 7.40 17.29 -6.31
N VAL A 165 6.60 16.80 -5.35
CA VAL A 165 6.03 17.63 -4.27
C VAL A 165 7.14 18.19 -3.36
N LEU A 166 8.15 17.39 -3.02
CA LEU A 166 9.28 17.87 -2.21
C LEU A 166 10.07 18.95 -2.94
N HIS A 167 10.35 18.76 -4.22
CA HIS A 167 11.05 19.75 -5.05
C HIS A 167 10.26 21.07 -5.13
N PHE A 168 8.94 21.00 -5.34
CA PHE A 168 8.09 22.19 -5.37
C PHE A 168 8.12 22.95 -4.04
N LYS A 169 8.00 22.23 -2.92
CA LYS A 169 8.03 22.83 -1.57
C LYS A 169 9.38 23.48 -1.24
N THR A 170 10.50 22.91 -1.71
CA THR A 170 11.82 23.53 -1.55
C THR A 170 12.01 24.79 -2.39
N VAL A 171 11.40 24.85 -3.58
CA VAL A 171 11.46 26.03 -4.46
C VAL A 171 10.64 27.19 -3.89
N ASP A 172 9.46 26.92 -3.30
CA ASP A 172 8.64 27.96 -2.65
C ASP A 172 9.25 28.50 -1.36
N LEU A 173 9.91 27.65 -0.55
CA LEU A 173 10.60 28.06 0.68
C LEU A 173 11.89 28.87 0.42
N GLY A 174 12.42 28.84 -0.79
CA GLY A 174 13.60 29.60 -1.20
C GLY A 174 13.32 31.02 -1.71
N ARG A 175 12.05 31.47 -1.74
CA ARG A 175 11.70 32.82 -2.22
C ARG A 175 11.93 33.84 -1.09
N PRO A 176 12.93 34.74 -1.17
CA PRO A 176 13.09 35.81 -0.18
C PRO A 176 11.83 36.69 -0.18
N GLY A 177 11.30 36.94 1.02
CA GLY A 177 10.13 37.81 1.21
C GLY A 177 10.40 39.22 0.69
N PRO A 178 9.35 39.98 0.32
CA PRO A 178 9.52 41.32 -0.22
C PRO A 178 10.33 42.18 0.76
N GLU A 179 11.50 42.61 0.31
CA GLU A 179 12.38 43.50 1.04
C GLU A 179 11.59 44.79 1.31
N VAL A 180 11.27 45.03 2.58
CA VAL A 180 10.52 46.22 2.99
C VAL A 180 11.46 47.41 2.80
N ARG A 181 11.39 48.05 1.63
CA ARG A 181 12.15 49.25 1.31
C ARG A 181 11.60 50.39 2.15
N PHE A 182 12.22 50.63 3.31
CA PHE A 182 12.03 51.84 4.08
C PHE A 182 12.49 53.03 3.23
N LYS A 183 11.54 53.90 2.89
CA LYS A 183 11.80 55.25 2.36
C LYS A 183 11.87 56.23 3.52
#